data_AF-A0A810Q8B0-F1
#
_entry.id   AF-A0A810Q8B0-F1
#
_cell.length_a   1.000
_cell.length_b   1.000
_cell.length_c   1.000
_cell.angle_alpha   90.00
_cell.angle_beta   90.00
_cell.angle_gamma   90.00
#
_symmetry.space_group_name_H-M   'P 1'
#
loop_
_entity.id
_entity.type
_entity.pdbx_description
1 polymer ?
#
loop_
_entity_poly.entity_id
_entity_poly.type
_entity_poly.pdbx_seq_one_letter_code
_entity_poly.pdbx_strand_id
1 'polypeptide(L)'
;MICSKCNHNLPDDSEFCQYCGSKIQKVTNITDNIPAASPATHSANMSADTETVSVRSETASEGASNEPIEVMAPINPTSISSQTPHQTSAKEPTKRFALNKHTIVYIGLSLLIVLAVGFGILQTVSVQKLKTEVTDLEKQITTKESTMLHLEKQIVRLNADIRSLDRDIASYEKLASFIDDYVVFIEDDGTNLYHKFSCYKFRGDSFWVYNTENAVQQGFSPCPICN
;
A
#
# COMPACT_ATOMS: atom_id res chain seq x y z
N MET A 1 14.96 -18.98 -9.52
CA MET A 1 14.76 -17.98 -10.61
C MET A 1 14.42 -16.59 -10.07
N ILE A 2 14.48 -15.49 -10.86
CA ILE A 2 14.18 -14.11 -10.38
C ILE A 2 12.92 -13.56 -11.08
N CYS A 3 12.01 -12.92 -10.34
CA CYS A 3 10.85 -12.25 -10.94
C CYS A 3 11.26 -11.01 -11.74
N SER A 4 10.84 -10.93 -13.00
CA SER A 4 11.07 -9.78 -13.88
C SER A 4 10.32 -8.50 -13.49
N LYS A 5 9.34 -8.59 -12.58
CA LYS A 5 8.52 -7.46 -12.12
C LYS A 5 9.03 -6.83 -10.83
N CYS A 6 9.48 -7.63 -9.87
CA CYS A 6 9.86 -7.15 -8.54
C CYS A 6 11.27 -7.57 -8.10
N ASN A 7 12.04 -8.22 -8.98
CA ASN A 7 13.43 -8.65 -8.76
C ASN A 7 13.68 -9.53 -7.52
N HIS A 8 12.63 -10.13 -6.94
CA HIS A 8 12.78 -11.08 -5.85
C HIS A 8 13.17 -12.47 -6.37
N ASN A 9 14.00 -13.17 -5.59
CA ASN A 9 14.32 -14.58 -5.82
C ASN A 9 13.11 -15.45 -5.49
N LEU A 10 12.84 -16.40 -6.38
CA LEU A 10 11.76 -17.36 -6.27
C LEU A 10 12.28 -18.79 -6.37
N PRO A 11 11.62 -19.72 -5.66
CA PRO A 11 11.76 -21.16 -5.90
C PRO A 11 11.56 -21.51 -7.38
N ASP A 12 12.26 -22.52 -7.87
CA ASP A 12 12.29 -22.89 -9.30
C ASP A 12 10.99 -23.59 -9.80
N ASP A 13 10.10 -23.95 -8.89
CA ASP A 13 8.75 -24.49 -9.12
C ASP A 13 7.64 -23.43 -9.03
N SER A 14 7.98 -22.16 -8.80
CA SER A 14 6.97 -21.11 -8.64
C SER A 14 6.29 -20.74 -9.96
N GLU A 15 5.00 -21.06 -10.11
CA GLU A 15 4.18 -20.61 -11.25
C GLU A 15 3.85 -19.11 -11.18
N PHE A 16 3.84 -18.55 -9.97
CA PHE A 16 3.51 -17.15 -9.70
C PHE A 16 4.47 -16.54 -8.67
N CYS A 17 4.68 -15.23 -8.76
CA CYS A 17 5.50 -14.51 -7.80
C CYS A 17 4.76 -14.32 -6.48
N GLN A 18 5.29 -14.88 -5.38
CA GLN A 18 4.71 -14.74 -4.03
C GLN A 18 4.73 -13.28 -3.52
N TYR A 19 5.60 -12.42 -4.07
CA TYR A 19 5.76 -11.03 -3.64
C TYR A 19 4.90 -10.03 -4.43
N CYS A 20 4.62 -10.29 -5.72
CA CYS A 20 3.91 -9.35 -6.59
C CYS A 20 2.74 -9.96 -7.38
N GLY A 21 2.45 -11.25 -7.19
CA GLY A 21 1.34 -11.96 -7.84
C GLY A 21 1.50 -12.21 -9.35
N SER A 22 2.61 -11.76 -9.96
CA SER A 22 2.81 -11.90 -11.40
C SER A 22 3.12 -13.34 -11.79
N LYS A 23 2.45 -13.87 -12.83
CA LYS A 23 2.72 -15.19 -13.40
C LYS A 23 4.13 -15.25 -14.00
N ILE A 24 4.91 -16.27 -13.66
CA ILE A 24 6.27 -16.43 -14.16
C ILE A 24 6.25 -17.32 -15.41
N GLN A 25 6.84 -16.83 -16.50
CA GLN A 25 7.04 -17.63 -17.71
C GLN A 25 8.31 -18.46 -17.51
N LYS A 26 8.14 -19.77 -17.27
CA LYS A 26 9.27 -20.71 -17.18
C LYS A 26 9.91 -20.82 -18.55
N VAL A 27 11.08 -20.23 -18.74
CA VAL A 27 11.88 -20.44 -19.95
C VAL A 27 12.47 -21.84 -19.85
N THR A 28 11.78 -22.82 -20.42
CA THR A 28 12.34 -24.15 -20.64
C THR A 28 13.36 -24.05 -21.76
N ASN A 29 14.64 -23.89 -21.41
CA ASN A 29 15.70 -24.24 -22.36
C ASN A 29 15.63 -25.74 -22.59
N ILE A 30 15.17 -26.11 -23.78
CA ILE A 30 15.16 -27.48 -24.27
C ILE A 30 16.61 -27.86 -24.55
N THR A 31 17.14 -28.80 -23.79
CA THR A 31 18.24 -29.66 -24.24
C THR A 31 18.04 -31.03 -23.60
N ASP A 32 17.68 -31.96 -24.48
CA ASP A 32 18.04 -33.39 -24.48
C ASP A 32 17.40 -34.38 -23.47
N ASN A 33 16.52 -35.21 -24.07
CA ASN A 33 16.50 -36.68 -24.01
C ASN A 33 15.67 -37.40 -22.92
N ILE A 34 14.76 -38.25 -23.43
CA ILE A 34 13.75 -39.16 -22.83
C ILE A 34 14.40 -40.57 -22.60
N PRO A 35 13.82 -41.55 -21.86
CA PRO A 35 13.04 -41.59 -20.62
C PRO A 35 13.62 -42.58 -19.57
N ALA A 36 13.21 -42.50 -18.30
CA ALA A 36 13.26 -43.67 -17.41
C ALA A 36 12.09 -43.66 -16.42
N ALA A 37 11.59 -44.86 -16.15
CA ALA A 37 10.29 -45.19 -15.61
C ALA A 37 10.13 -45.00 -14.10
N SER A 38 8.86 -45.13 -13.69
CA SER A 38 8.36 -45.68 -12.40
C SER A 38 7.87 -44.66 -11.35
N PRO A 39 7.11 -45.09 -10.33
CA PRO A 39 5.65 -44.94 -10.24
C PRO A 39 5.23 -43.93 -9.16
N ALA A 40 4.12 -43.22 -9.37
CA ALA A 40 3.58 -42.31 -8.36
C ALA A 40 2.51 -43.02 -7.50
N THR A 41 2.89 -43.34 -6.27
CA THR A 41 2.00 -43.62 -5.15
C THR A 41 1.29 -42.35 -4.72
N HIS A 42 -0.02 -42.45 -4.52
CA HIS A 42 -0.85 -41.48 -3.83
C HIS A 42 -0.42 -41.34 -2.37
N SER A 43 -0.29 -40.11 -1.89
CA SER A 43 -0.56 -39.75 -0.50
C SER A 43 -1.06 -38.31 -0.46
N ALA A 44 -2.37 -38.18 -0.30
CA ALA A 44 -3.01 -36.98 0.21
C ALA A 44 -2.64 -36.84 1.69
N ASN A 45 -2.28 -35.64 2.13
CA ASN A 45 -2.43 -35.26 3.53
C ASN A 45 -3.01 -33.85 3.59
N MET A 46 -4.29 -33.79 3.93
CA MET A 46 -4.96 -32.57 4.33
C MET A 46 -4.67 -32.32 5.81
N SER A 47 -4.08 -31.18 6.12
CA SER A 47 -4.12 -30.62 7.48
C SER A 47 -4.83 -29.28 7.39
N ALA A 48 -6.00 -29.23 8.04
CA ALA A 48 -6.68 -28.01 8.43
C ALA A 48 -5.85 -27.34 9.52
N ASP A 49 -5.64 -26.02 9.40
CA ASP A 49 -5.25 -25.21 10.55
C ASP A 49 -6.15 -23.99 10.67
N THR A 50 -6.67 -23.90 11.89
CA THR A 50 -7.71 -23.03 12.40
C THR A 50 -7.12 -21.66 12.71
N GLU A 51 -7.92 -20.61 12.47
CA GLU A 51 -7.60 -19.23 12.81
C GLU A 51 -7.31 -19.03 14.30
N THR A 52 -6.28 -18.24 14.64
CA THR A 52 -6.32 -17.35 15.81
C THR A 52 -5.36 -16.18 15.61
N VAL A 53 -5.89 -15.02 15.17
CA VAL A 53 -5.17 -13.75 15.12
C VAL A 53 -5.49 -12.96 16.39
N SER A 54 -4.48 -12.74 17.23
CA SER A 54 -4.53 -11.83 18.38
C SER A 54 -3.76 -10.57 18.03
N VAL A 55 -4.48 -9.46 17.82
CA VAL A 55 -3.90 -8.12 17.66
C VAL A 55 -3.94 -7.42 19.01
N ARG A 56 -2.77 -7.12 19.58
CA ARG A 56 -2.64 -6.19 20.69
C ARG A 56 -2.08 -4.86 20.18
N SER A 57 -2.90 -3.82 20.31
CA SER A 57 -2.52 -2.42 20.20
C SER A 57 -1.76 -1.97 21.43
N GLU A 58 -0.73 -1.14 21.27
CA GLU A 58 -0.33 -0.15 22.26
C GLU A 58 0.55 0.93 21.60
N THR A 59 0.17 2.17 21.88
CA THR A 59 0.69 3.44 21.38
C THR A 59 1.71 4.05 22.34
N ALA A 60 2.64 4.81 21.75
CA ALA A 60 3.33 6.01 22.26
C ALA A 60 4.37 5.92 23.40
N SER A 61 5.54 6.53 23.14
CA SER A 61 6.34 7.38 24.06
C SER A 61 7.62 7.80 23.31
N GLU A 62 7.67 9.00 22.73
CA GLU A 62 8.32 10.20 23.29
C GLU A 62 9.86 10.09 23.36
N GLY A 63 10.52 10.67 22.35
CA GLY A 63 11.94 11.01 22.35
C GLY A 63 12.09 12.53 22.45
N ALA A 64 12.65 12.99 23.57
CA ALA A 64 12.97 14.37 23.84
C ALA A 64 14.28 14.79 23.15
N SER A 65 14.30 15.96 22.52
CA SER A 65 15.52 16.71 22.23
C SER A 65 15.22 18.20 22.22
N ASN A 66 16.09 18.93 22.91
CA ASN A 66 15.90 20.27 23.44
C ASN A 66 16.51 21.31 22.50
N GLU A 67 15.87 22.48 22.31
CA GLU A 67 16.49 23.82 22.30
C GLU A 67 15.45 24.95 22.09
N PRO A 68 15.76 26.22 22.39
CA PRO A 68 14.86 27.09 23.14
C PRO A 68 14.13 28.13 22.29
N ILE A 69 12.97 28.52 22.78
CA ILE A 69 12.14 29.60 22.26
C ILE A 69 12.58 30.91 22.93
N GLU A 70 13.02 31.86 22.12
CA GLU A 70 13.27 33.25 22.48
C GLU A 70 12.07 34.11 22.07
N VAL A 71 11.27 34.62 23.03
CA VAL A 71 10.30 35.69 22.77
C VAL A 71 10.13 36.60 24.00
N MET A 72 10.61 37.84 23.82
CA MET A 72 10.11 39.15 24.28
C MET A 72 10.07 39.57 25.78
N ALA A 73 10.63 40.78 25.95
CA ALA A 73 10.52 41.77 27.03
C ALA A 73 9.05 42.21 27.31
N PRO A 74 8.72 43.17 28.23
CA PRO A 74 9.54 44.17 28.96
C PRO A 74 9.21 44.28 30.46
N ILE A 75 9.87 45.15 31.26
CA ILE A 75 9.41 46.42 31.91
C ILE A 75 10.52 46.99 32.82
N ASN A 76 10.74 48.31 32.77
CA ASN A 76 11.53 49.14 33.72
C ASN A 76 10.62 49.57 34.90
N PRO A 77 11.11 49.88 36.12
CA PRO A 77 11.47 51.28 36.45
C PRO A 77 12.66 51.47 37.46
N THR A 78 13.48 52.48 37.17
CA THR A 78 13.95 53.60 38.02
C THR A 78 14.30 53.37 39.51
N SER A 79 15.55 53.66 39.90
CA SER A 79 15.99 54.72 40.87
C SER A 79 17.35 54.40 41.55
N ILE A 80 18.39 55.25 41.39
CA ILE A 80 18.95 56.30 42.30
C ILE A 80 20.01 55.80 43.32
N SER A 81 21.10 56.60 43.44
CA SER A 81 21.98 56.85 44.61
C SER A 81 23.41 56.30 44.48
N SER A 82 24.39 57.18 44.18
CA SER A 82 25.36 57.77 45.17
C SER A 82 26.60 56.88 45.35
N GLN A 83 27.87 57.27 45.34
CA GLN A 83 28.62 58.54 45.36
C GLN A 83 30.07 58.23 44.94
N THR A 84 30.76 59.24 44.41
CA THR A 84 32.24 59.46 44.32
C THR A 84 32.96 59.32 45.69
N PRO A 85 34.32 59.38 45.85
CA PRO A 85 35.35 60.01 44.98
C PRO A 85 36.74 59.31 44.93
N HIS A 86 37.57 59.65 43.94
CA HIS A 86 38.81 60.45 44.12
C HIS A 86 39.65 60.51 42.84
N GLN A 87 40.30 61.65 42.71
CA GLN A 87 41.08 62.16 41.59
C GLN A 87 42.40 61.39 41.42
N THR A 88 42.95 61.34 40.20
CA THR A 88 44.31 61.82 39.89
C THR A 88 44.56 61.83 38.38
N SER A 89 44.72 63.05 37.88
CA SER A 89 45.56 63.49 36.76
C SER A 89 46.43 62.45 36.03
N ALA A 90 46.15 62.24 34.73
CA ALA A 90 47.20 62.21 33.70
C ALA A 90 46.58 62.53 32.33
N LYS A 91 47.15 63.52 31.68
CA LYS A 91 46.70 64.17 30.45
C LYS A 91 47.32 63.43 29.26
N GLU A 92 46.51 62.76 28.46
CA GLU A 92 46.88 62.35 27.10
C GLU A 92 45.83 62.90 26.12
N PRO A 93 46.21 63.68 25.08
CA PRO A 93 45.23 64.25 24.17
C PRO A 93 44.81 63.16 23.20
N THR A 94 43.72 62.44 23.50
CA THR A 94 43.00 61.68 22.48
C THR A 94 42.57 62.67 21.40
N LYS A 95 43.20 62.55 20.22
CA LYS A 95 42.79 63.24 19.00
C LYS A 95 41.33 62.87 18.73
N ARG A 96 40.43 63.71 19.19
CA ARG A 96 39.06 63.83 18.71
C ARG A 96 39.19 64.16 17.24
N PHE A 97 39.07 63.13 16.39
CA PHE A 97 38.91 63.31 14.96
C PHE A 97 37.72 64.25 14.79
N ALA A 98 38.00 65.50 14.42
CA ALA A 98 36.97 66.47 14.08
C ALA A 98 36.34 65.98 12.78
N LEU A 99 35.38 65.08 12.91
CA LEU A 99 34.67 64.50 11.79
C LEU A 99 33.89 65.63 11.15
N ASN A 100 34.27 66.00 9.92
CA ASN A 100 33.62 67.10 9.24
C ASN A 100 32.13 66.77 9.07
N LYS A 101 31.26 67.79 9.14
CA LYS A 101 29.80 67.60 9.16
C LYS A 101 29.31 66.78 7.96
N HIS A 102 29.99 66.89 6.82
CA HIS A 102 29.70 66.12 5.61
C HIS A 102 30.09 64.64 5.74
N THR A 103 31.20 64.30 6.40
CA THR A 103 31.67 62.93 6.61
C THR A 103 30.73 62.16 7.53
N ILE A 104 30.16 62.80 8.56
CA ILE A 104 29.10 62.17 9.39
C ILE A 104 27.87 61.82 8.54
N VAL A 105 27.45 62.74 7.67
CA VAL A 105 26.30 62.55 6.78
C VAL A 105 26.57 61.45 5.75
N TYR A 106 27.75 61.40 5.16
CA TYR A 106 28.13 60.35 4.21
C TYR A 106 28.22 58.97 4.87
N ILE A 107 28.74 58.86 6.11
CA ILE A 107 28.79 57.59 6.84
C ILE A 107 27.38 57.10 7.17
N GLY A 108 26.50 57.99 7.64
CA GLY A 108 25.10 57.67 7.90
C GLY A 108 24.36 57.22 6.65
N LEU A 109 24.58 57.91 5.52
CA LEU A 109 23.96 57.57 4.23
C LEU A 109 24.45 56.22 3.70
N SER A 110 25.76 55.96 3.75
CA SER A 110 26.33 54.66 3.36
C SER A 110 25.80 53.51 4.22
N LEU A 111 25.64 53.72 5.54
CA LEU A 111 25.07 52.71 6.43
C LEU A 111 23.60 52.42 6.07
N LEU A 112 22.82 53.45 5.75
CA LEU A 112 21.41 53.34 5.37
C LEU A 112 21.24 52.55 4.05
N ILE A 113 22.11 52.81 3.08
CA ILE A 113 22.13 52.09 1.80
C ILE A 113 22.47 50.61 2.02
N VAL A 114 23.47 50.31 2.84
CA VAL A 114 23.85 48.92 3.16
C VAL A 114 22.71 48.17 3.86
N LEU A 115 22.01 48.82 4.80
CA LEU A 115 20.86 48.24 5.48
C LEU A 115 19.68 48.01 4.53
N ALA A 116 19.39 48.96 3.63
CA ALA A 116 18.32 48.81 2.64
C ALA A 116 18.60 47.65 1.67
N VAL A 117 19.84 47.54 1.18
CA VAL A 117 20.26 46.44 0.30
C VAL A 117 20.25 45.11 1.05
N GLY A 118 20.78 45.05 2.28
CA GLY A 118 20.79 43.85 3.10
C GLY A 118 19.38 43.34 3.43
N PHE A 119 18.46 44.24 3.77
CA PHE A 119 17.07 43.89 4.02
C PHE A 119 16.36 43.37 2.76
N GLY A 120 16.62 43.97 1.59
CA GLY A 120 16.11 43.48 0.31
C GLY A 120 16.60 42.07 -0.05
N ILE A 121 17.87 41.76 0.26
CA ILE A 121 18.43 40.41 0.05
C ILE A 121 17.77 39.42 1.03
N LEU A 122 17.60 39.78 2.31
CA LEU A 122 16.91 38.93 3.28
C LEU A 122 15.47 38.60 2.87
N GLN A 123 14.71 39.63 2.47
CA GLN A 123 13.33 39.50 1.99
C GLN A 123 13.24 38.55 0.79
N THR A 124 14.14 38.67 -0.19
CA THR A 124 14.10 37.82 -1.38
C THR A 124 14.42 36.35 -1.06
N VAL A 125 15.36 36.06 -0.16
CA VAL A 125 15.67 34.68 0.28
C VAL A 125 14.48 34.04 1.00
N SER A 126 13.81 34.76 1.90
CA SER A 126 12.63 34.25 2.61
C SER A 126 11.45 33.95 1.68
N VAL A 127 11.20 34.83 0.70
CA VAL A 127 10.14 34.63 -0.31
C VAL A 127 10.45 33.46 -1.22
N GLN A 128 11.72 33.26 -1.61
CA GLN A 128 12.14 32.11 -2.42
C GLN A 128 11.93 30.79 -1.66
N LYS A 129 12.34 30.73 -0.39
CA LYS A 129 12.14 29.55 0.44
C LYS A 129 10.66 29.19 0.57
N LEU A 130 9.82 30.17 0.88
CA LEU A 130 8.37 29.95 0.95
C LEU A 130 7.79 29.50 -0.39
N LYS A 131 8.25 30.08 -1.50
CA LYS A 131 7.84 29.67 -2.86
C LYS A 131 8.23 28.22 -3.15
N THR A 132 9.42 27.78 -2.76
CA THR A 132 9.85 26.39 -2.96
C THR A 132 9.01 25.41 -2.15
N GLU A 133 8.66 25.75 -0.90
CA GLU A 133 7.78 24.92 -0.07
C GLU A 133 6.37 24.83 -0.67
N VAL A 134 5.79 25.95 -1.12
CA VAL A 134 4.49 25.94 -1.80
C VAL A 134 4.52 25.07 -3.05
N THR A 135 5.56 25.16 -3.88
CA THR A 135 5.67 24.31 -5.08
C THR A 135 5.84 22.82 -4.77
N ASP A 136 6.52 22.49 -3.66
CA ASP A 136 6.63 21.10 -3.22
C ASP A 136 5.29 20.56 -2.71
N LEU A 137 4.58 21.35 -1.91
CA LEU A 137 3.25 21.02 -1.43
C LEU A 137 2.26 20.84 -2.60
N GLU A 138 2.29 21.71 -3.61
CA GLU A 138 1.49 21.55 -4.84
C GLU A 138 1.80 20.24 -5.57
N LYS A 139 3.09 19.88 -5.67
CA LYS A 139 3.51 18.60 -6.25
C LYS A 139 3.01 17.41 -5.44
N GLN A 140 3.02 17.51 -4.11
CA GLN A 140 2.47 16.47 -3.25
C GLN A 140 0.95 16.36 -3.40
N ILE A 141 0.23 17.48 -3.51
CA ILE A 141 -1.22 17.49 -3.74
C ILE A 141 -1.55 16.82 -5.07
N THR A 142 -0.92 17.23 -6.16
CA THR A 142 -1.14 16.63 -7.49
C THR A 142 -0.79 15.14 -7.53
N THR A 143 0.26 14.73 -6.81
CA THR A 143 0.61 13.30 -6.67
C THR A 143 -0.50 12.55 -5.92
N LYS A 144 -0.98 13.08 -4.80
CA LYS A 144 -2.08 12.48 -4.01
C LYS A 144 -3.40 12.44 -4.79
N GLU A 145 -3.70 13.46 -5.58
CA GLU A 145 -4.87 13.48 -6.47
C GLU A 145 -4.75 12.39 -7.54
N SER A 146 -3.57 12.21 -8.13
CA SER A 146 -3.35 11.16 -9.14
C SER A 146 -3.51 9.75 -8.56
N THR A 147 -3.03 9.52 -7.34
CA THR A 147 -3.20 8.24 -6.66
C THR A 147 -4.65 8.01 -6.25
N MET A 148 -5.33 9.04 -5.72
CA MET A 148 -6.76 8.96 -5.40
C MET A 148 -7.58 8.56 -6.62
N LEU A 149 -7.36 9.22 -7.76
CA LEU A 149 -8.06 8.90 -9.00
C LEU A 149 -7.73 7.49 -9.52
N HIS A 150 -6.51 7.01 -9.32
CA HIS A 150 -6.15 5.64 -9.65
C HIS A 150 -6.90 4.63 -8.77
N LEU A 151 -6.94 4.87 -7.45
CA LEU A 151 -7.65 4.02 -6.49
C LEU A 151 -9.16 4.03 -6.76
N GLU A 152 -9.76 5.17 -7.07
CA GLU A 152 -11.18 5.26 -7.47
C GLU A 152 -11.46 4.42 -8.72
N LYS A 153 -10.59 4.48 -9.73
CA LYS A 153 -10.71 3.61 -10.91
C LYS A 153 -10.60 2.13 -10.56
N GLN A 154 -9.74 1.75 -9.62
CA GLN A 154 -9.65 0.37 -9.15
C GLN A 154 -10.94 -0.07 -8.45
N ILE A 155 -11.49 0.78 -7.58
CA ILE A 155 -12.76 0.53 -6.88
C ILE A 155 -13.89 0.30 -7.88
N VAL A 156 -14.00 1.14 -8.92
CA VAL A 156 -15.05 0.99 -9.94
C VAL A 156 -14.89 -0.32 -10.72
N ARG A 157 -13.67 -0.68 -11.14
CA ARG A 157 -13.42 -1.94 -11.85
C ARG A 157 -13.75 -3.15 -10.97
N LEU A 158 -13.25 -3.17 -9.74
CA LEU A 158 -13.48 -4.29 -8.84
C LEU A 158 -14.98 -4.47 -8.52
N ASN A 159 -15.72 -3.38 -8.37
CA ASN A 159 -17.18 -3.46 -8.23
C ASN A 159 -17.89 -3.97 -9.48
N ALA A 160 -17.37 -3.70 -10.68
CA ALA A 160 -17.91 -4.27 -11.91
C ALA A 160 -17.62 -5.78 -11.98
N ASP A 161 -16.42 -6.20 -11.58
CA ASP A 161 -16.02 -7.60 -11.55
C ASP A 161 -16.87 -8.40 -10.55
N ILE A 162 -17.10 -7.87 -9.34
CA ILE A 162 -17.99 -8.48 -8.33
C ILE A 162 -19.38 -8.72 -8.93
N ARG A 163 -19.99 -7.71 -9.54
CA ARG A 163 -21.32 -7.86 -10.16
C ARG A 163 -21.33 -8.85 -11.32
N SER A 164 -20.23 -8.95 -12.05
CA SER A 164 -20.12 -9.97 -13.10
C SER A 164 -20.09 -11.35 -12.49
N LEU A 165 -19.26 -11.56 -11.47
CA LEU A 165 -19.11 -12.82 -10.78
C LEU A 165 -20.42 -13.26 -10.11
N ASP A 166 -21.16 -12.33 -9.50
CA ASP A 166 -22.49 -12.60 -8.94
C ASP A 166 -23.48 -13.11 -9.99
N ARG A 167 -23.46 -12.53 -11.19
CA ARG A 167 -24.30 -13.00 -12.31
C ARG A 167 -23.89 -14.39 -12.79
N ASP A 168 -22.59 -14.63 -12.87
CA ASP A 168 -22.05 -15.92 -13.28
C ASP A 168 -22.41 -17.00 -12.26
N ILE A 169 -22.28 -16.72 -10.96
CA ILE A 169 -22.72 -17.60 -9.86
C ILE A 169 -24.21 -17.91 -10.00
N ALA A 170 -25.07 -16.89 -10.13
CA ALA A 170 -26.51 -17.09 -10.29
C ALA A 170 -26.85 -17.95 -11.53
N SER A 171 -26.10 -17.79 -12.63
CA SER A 171 -26.24 -18.61 -13.82
C SER A 171 -25.83 -20.07 -13.57
N TYR A 172 -24.71 -20.29 -12.88
CA TYR A 172 -24.24 -21.63 -12.53
C TYR A 172 -25.16 -22.32 -11.53
N GLU A 173 -25.71 -21.61 -10.55
CA GLU A 173 -26.71 -22.13 -9.61
C GLU A 173 -27.98 -22.59 -10.34
N LYS A 174 -28.44 -21.82 -11.33
CA LYS A 174 -29.57 -22.20 -12.18
C LYS A 174 -29.28 -23.47 -13.00
N LEU A 175 -28.06 -23.60 -13.53
CA LEU A 175 -27.66 -24.81 -14.25
C LEU A 175 -27.55 -26.02 -13.31
N ALA A 176 -26.92 -25.84 -12.15
CA ALA A 176 -26.73 -26.89 -11.16
C ALA A 176 -28.08 -27.41 -10.64
N SER A 177 -29.02 -26.51 -10.32
CA SER A 177 -30.38 -26.88 -9.92
C SER A 177 -31.12 -27.64 -11.02
N PHE A 178 -31.04 -27.18 -12.27
CA PHE A 178 -31.63 -27.91 -13.40
C PHE A 178 -31.08 -29.34 -13.53
N ILE A 179 -29.76 -29.51 -13.41
CA ILE A 179 -29.14 -30.85 -13.45
C ILE A 179 -29.58 -31.69 -12.26
N ASP A 180 -29.58 -31.15 -11.05
CA ASP A 180 -29.95 -31.90 -9.84
C ASP A 180 -31.43 -32.32 -9.81
N ASP A 181 -32.31 -31.51 -10.41
CA ASP A 181 -33.75 -31.77 -10.47
C ASP A 181 -34.13 -32.78 -11.56
N TYR A 182 -33.49 -32.70 -12.73
CA TYR A 182 -33.95 -33.42 -13.91
C TYR A 182 -33.01 -34.50 -14.41
N VAL A 183 -31.71 -34.42 -14.12
CA VAL A 183 -30.71 -35.29 -14.73
C VAL A 183 -30.24 -36.35 -13.74
N VAL A 184 -30.30 -37.59 -14.18
CA VAL A 184 -29.88 -38.75 -13.39
C VAL A 184 -28.88 -39.60 -14.18
N PHE A 185 -28.01 -40.26 -13.43
CA PHE A 185 -26.88 -41.02 -13.93
C PHE A 185 -27.06 -42.50 -13.62
N ILE A 186 -26.88 -43.38 -14.59
CA ILE A 186 -26.99 -44.84 -14.41
C ILE A 186 -25.67 -45.49 -14.76
N GLU A 187 -25.13 -46.30 -13.85
CA GLU A 187 -23.92 -47.09 -14.06
C GLU A 187 -24.27 -48.52 -14.51
N ASP A 188 -23.37 -49.17 -15.26
CA ASP A 188 -23.50 -50.57 -15.66
C ASP A 188 -23.01 -51.51 -14.55
N ASP A 189 -23.58 -51.36 -13.36
CA ASP A 189 -23.22 -52.12 -12.15
C ASP A 189 -24.23 -53.25 -11.84
N GLY A 190 -25.26 -53.39 -12.68
CA GLY A 190 -26.33 -54.36 -12.54
C GLY A 190 -27.37 -54.04 -11.46
N THR A 191 -27.27 -52.90 -10.76
CA THR A 191 -28.21 -52.52 -9.70
C THR A 191 -29.53 -51.99 -10.23
N ASN A 192 -29.56 -51.54 -11.49
CA ASN A 192 -30.68 -50.81 -12.11
C ASN A 192 -31.13 -49.59 -11.30
N LEU A 193 -30.19 -48.95 -10.60
CA LEU A 193 -30.42 -47.72 -9.87
C LEU A 193 -29.92 -46.52 -10.68
N TYR A 194 -30.68 -45.43 -10.63
CA TYR A 194 -30.19 -44.13 -11.06
C TYR A 194 -29.73 -43.30 -9.85
N HIS A 195 -28.72 -42.49 -10.08
CA HIS A 195 -28.03 -41.68 -9.09
C HIS A 195 -28.07 -40.20 -9.45
N LYS A 196 -28.05 -39.34 -8.44
CA LYS A 196 -27.67 -37.93 -8.61
C LYS A 196 -26.16 -37.80 -8.68
N PHE A 197 -25.67 -36.72 -9.31
CA PHE A 197 -24.23 -36.46 -9.45
C PHE A 197 -23.49 -36.41 -8.10
N SER A 198 -24.15 -35.90 -7.05
CA SER A 198 -23.61 -35.77 -5.70
C SER A 198 -23.61 -37.07 -4.89
N CYS A 199 -24.07 -38.19 -5.46
CA CYS A 199 -24.12 -39.47 -4.77
C CYS A 199 -22.72 -40.05 -4.56
N TYR A 200 -22.33 -40.35 -3.31
CA TYR A 200 -21.02 -40.96 -3.04
C TYR A 200 -20.85 -42.39 -3.59
N LYS A 201 -21.96 -43.07 -3.93
CA LYS A 201 -21.93 -44.41 -4.57
C LYS A 201 -21.73 -44.34 -6.07
N PHE A 202 -22.01 -43.20 -6.69
CA PHE A 202 -21.80 -42.97 -8.10
C PHE A 202 -20.30 -42.80 -8.35
N ARG A 203 -19.70 -43.67 -9.17
CA ARG A 203 -18.26 -43.67 -9.43
C ARG A 203 -17.89 -42.73 -10.59
N GLY A 204 -18.77 -42.59 -11.57
CA GLY A 204 -18.57 -41.71 -12.72
C GLY A 204 -17.58 -42.24 -13.77
N ASP A 205 -17.23 -43.53 -13.71
CA ASP A 205 -16.26 -44.15 -14.63
C ASP A 205 -16.89 -44.44 -16.01
N SER A 206 -18.12 -44.96 -16.03
CA SER A 206 -18.91 -45.23 -17.25
C SER A 206 -20.38 -45.20 -16.90
N PHE A 207 -21.14 -44.31 -17.53
CA PHE A 207 -22.54 -44.08 -17.18
C PHE A 207 -23.34 -43.60 -18.38
N TRP A 208 -24.65 -43.84 -18.31
CA TRP A 208 -25.63 -43.17 -19.15
C TRP A 208 -26.30 -42.04 -18.40
N VAL A 209 -26.73 -41.03 -19.15
CA VAL A 209 -27.43 -39.86 -18.63
C VAL A 209 -28.84 -39.87 -19.20
N TYR A 210 -29.83 -39.79 -18.32
CA TYR A 210 -31.23 -39.68 -18.68
C TYR A 210 -31.87 -38.56 -17.88
N ASN A 211 -33.01 -38.05 -18.34
CA ASN A 211 -33.90 -37.37 -17.41
C ASN A 211 -34.64 -38.40 -16.54
N THR A 212 -35.03 -38.01 -15.34
CA THR A 212 -35.64 -38.89 -14.33
C THR A 212 -36.80 -39.72 -14.88
N GLU A 213 -37.73 -39.11 -15.62
CA GLU A 213 -38.90 -39.80 -16.17
C GLU A 213 -38.53 -40.88 -17.19
N ASN A 214 -37.53 -40.63 -18.05
CA ASN A 214 -37.08 -41.63 -19.02
C ASN A 214 -36.35 -42.77 -18.30
N ALA A 215 -35.55 -42.49 -17.27
CA ALA A 215 -34.91 -43.54 -16.48
C ALA A 215 -35.96 -44.48 -15.86
N VAL A 216 -37.02 -43.92 -15.27
CA VAL A 216 -38.13 -44.70 -14.70
C VAL A 216 -38.86 -45.52 -15.78
N GLN A 217 -39.12 -44.94 -16.97
CA GLN A 217 -39.75 -45.65 -18.08
C GLN A 217 -38.91 -46.82 -18.61
N GLN A 218 -37.57 -46.71 -18.54
CA GLN A 218 -36.63 -47.78 -18.89
C GLN A 218 -36.50 -48.84 -17.77
N GLY A 219 -37.19 -48.66 -16.63
CA GLY A 219 -37.22 -49.61 -15.52
C GLY A 219 -36.18 -49.35 -14.43
N PHE A 220 -35.46 -48.23 -14.48
CA PHE A 220 -34.53 -47.85 -13.42
C PHE A 220 -35.26 -47.28 -12.21
N SER A 221 -34.75 -47.59 -11.01
CA SER A 221 -35.30 -47.12 -9.74
C SER A 221 -34.39 -46.09 -9.08
N PRO A 222 -34.93 -45.18 -8.25
CA PRO A 222 -34.09 -44.24 -7.52
C PRO A 222 -33.14 -44.96 -6.57
N CYS A 223 -31.88 -44.53 -6.53
CA CYS A 223 -30.95 -44.97 -5.50
C CYS A 223 -31.45 -44.54 -4.11
N PRO A 224 -31.54 -45.45 -3.12
CA PRO A 224 -32.07 -45.14 -1.77
C PRO A 224 -31.22 -44.15 -0.96
N ILE A 225 -30.03 -43.80 -1.47
CA ILE A 225 -29.07 -42.91 -0.81
C ILE A 225 -29.18 -41.47 -1.32
N CYS A 226 -29.57 -41.27 -2.58
CA CYS A 226 -29.55 -39.96 -3.25
C CYS A 226 -30.84 -39.63 -4.01
N ASN A 227 -31.95 -40.29 -3.66
CA ASN A 227 -33.29 -39.96 -4.13
C ASN A 227 -33.76 -38.60 -3.60
#